data_AF-U1X0U1-F1
#
_entry.id   AF-U1X0U1-F1
#
_cell.length_a   1.000
_cell.length_b   1.000
_cell.length_c   1.000
_cell.angle_alpha   90.00
_cell.angle_beta   90.00
_cell.angle_gamma   90.00
#
_symmetry.space_group_name_H-M   'P 1'
#
loop_
_entity.id
_entity.type
_entity.pdbx_description
1 polymer ?
#
loop_
_entity_poly.entity_id
_entity_poly.type
_entity_poly.pdbx_seq_one_letter_code
_entity_poly.pdbx_strand_id
1 'polypeptide(L)'
;MKRIKRWIGMLFILTGILFIGVFLIAIVNQDTSPLSNINKYEKVKRYDVLRAELRKYQLEEYTHVLLALMYQESRGEGGDPMQVSESAGLPPNTIDDPKRSIQQGIRHLNDVPTYGKEKNVDFPTIIQAYNSPTPPPSSLRLRRNSKGIRA
;
A
#
# COMPACT_ATOMS: atom_id res chain seq x y z
N MET A 1 -60.45 -1.80 13.73
CA MET A 1 -59.21 -2.58 13.44
C MET A 1 -58.54 -2.26 12.09
N LYS A 2 -59.25 -2.20 10.95
CA LYS A 2 -58.64 -1.95 9.63
C LYS A 2 -57.96 -0.58 9.48
N ARG A 3 -58.50 0.48 10.10
CA ARG A 3 -57.89 1.83 10.10
C ARG A 3 -56.57 1.82 10.87
N ILE A 4 -56.55 1.29 12.10
CA ILE A 4 -55.35 1.20 12.95
C ILE A 4 -54.20 0.43 12.26
N LYS A 5 -54.50 -0.68 11.57
CA LYS A 5 -53.49 -1.43 10.80
C LYS A 5 -52.85 -0.61 9.68
N ARG A 6 -53.59 0.31 9.04
CA ARG A 6 -53.04 1.23 8.02
C ARG A 6 -52.12 2.29 8.63
N TRP A 7 -52.43 2.80 9.81
CA TRP A 7 -51.58 3.76 10.52
C TRP A 7 -50.28 3.12 11.01
N ILE A 8 -50.35 1.88 11.50
CA ILE A 8 -49.15 1.10 11.86
C ILE A 8 -48.26 0.89 10.63
N GLY A 9 -48.84 0.52 9.48
CA GLY A 9 -48.10 0.39 8.23
C GLY A 9 -47.41 1.68 7.78
N MET A 10 -48.10 2.83 7.87
CA MET A 10 -47.50 4.13 7.55
C MET A 10 -46.35 4.51 8.49
N LEU A 11 -46.45 4.17 9.78
CA LEU A 11 -45.38 4.43 10.76
C LEU A 11 -44.11 3.61 10.46
N PHE A 12 -44.26 2.35 10.06
CA PHE A 12 -43.12 1.52 9.63
C PHE A 12 -42.45 2.05 8.35
N ILE A 13 -43.23 2.57 7.40
CA ILE A 13 -42.68 3.17 6.18
C ILE A 13 -41.90 4.46 6.51
N LEU A 14 -42.44 5.32 7.35
CA LEU A 14 -41.77 6.57 7.76
C LEU A 14 -40.47 6.31 8.52
N THR A 15 -40.47 5.35 9.44
CA THR A 15 -39.26 4.97 10.19
C THR A 15 -38.20 4.34 9.28
N GLY A 16 -38.60 3.54 8.29
CA GLY A 16 -37.69 3.00 7.27
C GLY A 16 -37.04 4.09 6.41
N ILE A 17 -37.81 5.08 5.95
CA ILE A 17 -37.29 6.23 5.18
C ILE A 17 -36.29 7.05 6.03
N LEU A 18 -36.60 7.26 7.31
CA LEU A 18 -35.70 7.95 8.24
C LEU A 18 -34.38 7.18 8.41
N PHE A 19 -34.44 5.87 8.59
CA PHE A 19 -33.26 5.01 8.69
C PHE A 19 -32.40 5.05 7.44
N ILE A 20 -33.01 5.01 6.25
CA ILE A 20 -32.31 5.13 4.96
C ILE A 20 -31.64 6.51 4.86
N GLY A 21 -32.33 7.59 5.23
CA GLY A 21 -31.76 8.94 5.23
C GLY A 21 -30.54 9.07 6.15
N VAL A 22 -30.63 8.55 7.38
CA VAL A 22 -29.51 8.54 8.34
C VAL A 22 -28.35 7.69 7.82
N PHE A 23 -28.62 6.54 7.20
CA PHE A 23 -27.61 5.68 6.61
C PHE A 23 -26.89 6.35 5.42
N LEU A 24 -27.63 7.06 4.55
CA LEU A 24 -27.05 7.84 3.46
C LEU A 24 -26.20 9.00 3.97
N ILE A 25 -26.65 9.71 5.01
CA ILE A 25 -25.86 10.76 5.66
C ILE A 25 -24.59 10.18 6.28
N ALA A 26 -24.66 9.00 6.89
CA ALA A 26 -23.49 8.32 7.46
C ALA A 26 -22.47 7.93 6.37
N ILE A 27 -22.93 7.45 5.21
CA ILE A 27 -22.06 7.15 4.06
C ILE A 27 -21.39 8.42 3.54
N VAL A 28 -22.15 9.51 3.35
CA VAL A 28 -21.60 10.78 2.84
C VAL A 28 -20.58 11.39 3.81
N ASN A 29 -20.80 11.26 5.12
CA ASN A 29 -19.88 11.77 6.13
C ASN A 29 -18.66 10.86 6.36
N GLN A 30 -18.65 9.65 5.82
CA GLN A 30 -17.52 8.71 5.96
C GLN A 30 -16.25 9.23 5.26
N ASP A 31 -16.40 10.18 4.32
CA ASP A 31 -15.30 10.76 3.53
C ASP A 31 -14.98 12.22 3.88
N THR A 32 -15.18 12.61 5.14
CA THR A 32 -14.64 13.88 5.66
C THR A 32 -13.59 13.65 6.74
N SER A 33 -12.65 12.73 6.47
CA SER A 33 -11.30 13.06 6.90
C SER A 33 -10.97 14.36 6.16
N PRO A 34 -10.71 15.50 6.84
CA PRO A 34 -10.11 16.61 6.14
C PRO A 34 -8.90 16.00 5.46
N LEU A 35 -8.88 16.01 4.13
CA LEU A 35 -7.66 15.73 3.39
C LEU A 35 -6.65 16.64 4.05
N SER A 36 -5.80 16.04 4.88
CA SER A 36 -4.72 16.74 5.53
C SER A 36 -4.05 17.49 4.39
N ASN A 37 -3.59 18.71 4.66
CA ASN A 37 -2.73 19.46 3.76
C ASN A 37 -1.42 18.66 3.56
N ILE A 38 -1.47 17.43 3.05
CA ILE A 38 -0.35 16.71 2.48
C ILE A 38 0.02 17.57 1.31
N ASN A 39 1.05 18.37 1.52
CA ASN A 39 1.55 19.32 0.57
C ASN A 39 1.65 18.61 -0.78
N LYS A 40 0.89 19.08 -1.78
CA LYS A 40 0.89 18.49 -3.13
C LYS A 40 2.32 18.35 -3.65
N TYR A 41 3.20 19.28 -3.26
CA TYR A 41 4.63 19.24 -3.51
C TYR A 41 5.33 18.02 -2.91
N GLU A 42 4.97 17.60 -1.71
CA GLU A 42 5.55 16.43 -1.03
C GLU A 42 5.15 15.12 -1.72
N LYS A 43 3.91 15.01 -2.18
CA LYS A 43 3.47 13.87 -3.02
C LYS A 43 4.22 13.82 -4.35
N VAL A 44 4.38 14.96 -5.03
CA VAL A 44 5.17 15.06 -6.27
C VAL A 44 6.64 14.68 -6.02
N LYS A 45 7.24 15.18 -4.93
CA LYS A 45 8.62 14.83 -4.55
C LYS A 45 8.77 13.34 -4.26
N ARG A 46 7.82 12.72 -3.56
CA ARG A 46 7.81 11.27 -3.31
C ARG A 46 7.70 10.47 -4.61
N TYR A 47 6.87 10.92 -5.55
CA TYR A 47 6.77 10.32 -6.88
C TYR A 47 8.12 10.35 -7.61
N ASP A 48 8.80 11.51 -7.64
CA ASP A 48 10.08 11.64 -8.33
C ASP A 48 11.17 10.78 -7.70
N VAL A 49 11.21 10.70 -6.37
CA VAL A 49 12.15 9.83 -5.63
C VAL A 49 11.87 8.36 -5.93
N LEU A 50 10.60 7.93 -5.88
CA LEU A 50 10.18 6.56 -6.18
C LEU A 50 10.55 6.17 -7.62
N ARG A 51 10.23 7.03 -8.59
CA ARG A 51 10.53 6.83 -10.02
C ARG A 51 12.03 6.74 -10.27
N ALA A 52 12.81 7.64 -9.67
CA ALA A 52 14.27 7.66 -9.81
C ALA A 52 14.91 6.40 -9.22
N GLU A 53 14.39 5.90 -8.11
CA GLU A 53 14.89 4.66 -7.50
C GLU A 53 14.51 3.43 -8.34
N LEU A 54 13.28 3.35 -8.87
CA LEU A 54 12.85 2.27 -9.75
C LEU A 54 13.62 2.20 -11.07
N ARG A 55 14.03 3.35 -11.60
CA ARG A 55 14.86 3.42 -12.80
C ARG A 55 16.17 2.67 -12.64
N LYS A 56 16.76 2.63 -11.44
CA LYS A 56 17.99 1.86 -11.17
C LYS A 56 17.80 0.35 -11.36
N TYR A 57 16.57 -0.13 -11.21
CA TYR A 57 16.19 -1.53 -11.36
C TYR A 57 15.49 -1.83 -12.68
N GLN A 58 15.37 -0.84 -13.58
CA GLN A 58 14.63 -0.95 -14.86
C GLN A 58 13.13 -1.26 -14.66
N LEU A 59 12.54 -0.79 -13.55
CA LEU A 59 11.13 -1.02 -13.16
C LEU A 59 10.29 0.27 -13.24
N GLU A 60 10.72 1.25 -14.04
CA GLU A 60 10.08 2.57 -14.12
C GLU A 60 8.60 2.50 -14.57
N GLU A 61 8.25 1.51 -15.40
CA GLU A 61 6.87 1.27 -15.84
C GLU A 61 5.90 0.99 -14.68
N TYR A 62 6.41 0.48 -13.56
CA TYR A 62 5.62 0.14 -12.38
C TYR A 62 5.51 1.26 -11.35
N THR A 63 6.00 2.47 -11.68
CA THR A 63 5.98 3.62 -10.75
C THR A 63 4.58 3.86 -10.18
N HIS A 64 3.53 3.81 -10.99
CA HIS A 64 2.15 4.01 -10.52
C HIS A 64 1.65 2.88 -9.62
N VAL A 65 2.05 1.64 -9.90
CA VAL A 65 1.69 0.48 -9.08
C VAL A 65 2.34 0.57 -7.70
N LEU A 66 3.62 0.93 -7.64
CA LEU A 66 4.34 1.09 -6.38
C LEU A 66 3.91 2.35 -5.62
N LEU A 67 3.48 3.40 -6.33
CA LEU A 67 2.87 4.56 -5.71
C LEU A 67 1.56 4.18 -5.01
N ALA A 68 0.73 3.36 -5.67
CA ALA A 68 -0.51 2.85 -5.08
C ALA A 68 -0.23 1.95 -3.86
N LEU A 69 0.78 1.08 -3.94
CA LEU A 69 1.23 0.26 -2.82
C LEU A 69 1.67 1.13 -1.62
N MET A 70 2.54 2.10 -1.85
CA MET A 70 2.97 3.06 -0.82
C MET A 70 1.78 3.83 -0.21
N TYR A 71 0.76 4.15 -1.02
CA TYR A 71 -0.47 4.78 -0.54
C TYR A 71 -1.34 3.83 0.30
N GLN A 72 -1.36 2.54 -0.04
CA GLN A 72 -2.06 1.53 0.74
C GLN A 72 -1.40 1.31 2.12
N GLU A 73 -0.07 1.31 2.18
CA GLU A 73 0.68 1.06 3.42
C GLU A 73 0.57 2.22 4.43
N SER A 74 0.67 3.46 3.96
CA SER A 74 0.77 4.62 4.86
C SER A 74 0.07 5.88 4.36
N ARG A 75 -0.66 5.81 3.25
CA ARG A 75 -1.07 6.98 2.43
C ARG A 75 0.13 7.78 1.89
N GLY A 76 1.31 7.17 1.92
CA GLY A 76 2.60 7.81 1.67
C GLY A 76 2.98 8.81 2.73
N GLU A 77 2.55 8.67 3.99
CA GLU A 77 2.82 9.59 5.10
C GLU A 77 3.89 9.04 6.07
N GLY A 78 4.37 9.90 6.97
CA GLY A 78 5.34 9.53 7.99
C GLY A 78 6.77 9.34 7.47
N GLY A 79 7.64 8.84 8.35
CA GLY A 79 9.04 8.52 8.04
C GLY A 79 9.23 7.19 7.31
N ASP A 80 8.27 6.27 7.45
CA ASP A 80 8.26 4.95 6.80
C ASP A 80 7.06 4.79 5.84
N PRO A 81 6.98 5.56 4.74
CA PRO A 81 5.84 5.53 3.84
C PRO A 81 5.62 4.19 3.12
N MET A 82 6.65 3.36 2.99
CA MET A 82 6.52 2.01 2.43
C MET A 82 6.31 0.92 3.50
N GLN A 83 6.24 1.28 4.80
CA GLN A 83 6.12 0.37 5.94
C GLN A 83 7.11 -0.80 5.91
N VAL A 84 8.40 -0.47 5.73
CA VAL A 84 9.47 -1.47 5.54
C VAL A 84 10.37 -1.65 6.75
N SER A 85 10.05 -1.02 7.88
CA SER A 85 10.79 -1.23 9.12
C SER A 85 10.85 -2.72 9.51
N GLU A 86 9.73 -3.44 9.40
CA GLU A 86 9.67 -4.88 9.74
C GLU A 86 10.51 -5.74 8.77
N SER A 87 10.49 -5.44 7.47
CA SER A 87 11.30 -6.17 6.48
C SER A 87 12.81 -5.91 6.65
N ALA A 88 13.18 -4.82 7.34
CA ALA A 88 14.54 -4.53 7.77
C ALA A 88 14.90 -5.18 9.14
N GLY A 89 13.97 -5.89 9.77
CA GLY A 89 14.15 -6.48 11.11
C GLY A 89 14.07 -5.46 12.25
N LEU A 90 13.48 -4.29 11.99
CA LEU A 90 13.29 -3.22 12.97
C LEU A 90 11.85 -3.26 13.53
N PRO A 91 11.61 -2.67 14.71
CA PRO A 91 10.25 -2.41 15.17
C PRO A 91 9.44 -1.59 14.15
N PRO A 92 8.10 -1.70 14.13
CA PRO A 92 7.25 -0.91 13.24
C PRO A 92 7.53 0.60 13.36
N ASN A 93 7.51 1.33 12.24
CA ASN A 93 7.75 2.78 12.17
C ASN A 93 9.12 3.26 12.72
N THR A 94 10.15 2.42 12.68
CA THR A 94 11.51 2.80 13.10
C THR A 94 12.22 3.63 12.05
N ILE A 95 11.93 3.44 10.77
CA ILE A 95 12.50 4.26 9.69
C ILE A 95 11.84 5.64 9.73
N ASP A 96 12.65 6.69 9.90
CA ASP A 96 12.20 8.08 10.02
C ASP A 96 12.45 8.91 8.75
N ASP A 97 13.21 8.37 7.78
CA ASP A 97 13.51 9.00 6.49
C ASP A 97 12.70 8.36 5.35
N PRO A 98 11.74 9.10 4.74
CA PRO A 98 10.95 8.63 3.60
C PRO A 98 11.79 8.11 2.43
N LYS A 99 12.96 8.71 2.19
CA LYS A 99 13.84 8.26 1.10
C LYS A 99 14.45 6.90 1.41
N ARG A 100 14.86 6.65 2.66
CA ARG A 100 15.34 5.35 3.11
C ARG A 100 14.26 4.29 3.06
N SER A 101 13.04 4.64 3.47
CA SER A 101 11.87 3.75 3.34
C SER A 101 11.64 3.35 1.88
N ILE A 102 11.65 4.33 0.95
CA ILE A 102 11.50 4.06 -0.48
C ILE A 102 12.60 3.15 -1.04
N GLN A 103 13.86 3.44 -0.68
CA GLN A 103 15.01 2.64 -1.10
C GLN A 103 14.92 1.20 -0.57
N GLN A 104 14.60 1.04 0.71
CA GLN A 104 14.48 -0.26 1.34
C GLN A 104 13.28 -1.04 0.81
N GLY A 105 12.16 -0.39 0.49
CA GLY A 105 10.98 -1.06 -0.09
C GLY A 105 11.19 -1.53 -1.51
N ILE A 106 11.80 -0.71 -2.38
CA ILE A 106 12.18 -1.14 -3.73
C ILE A 106 13.24 -2.22 -3.66
N ARG A 107 14.20 -2.08 -2.74
CA ARG A 107 15.20 -3.11 -2.51
C ARG A 107 14.55 -4.40 -2.00
N HIS A 108 13.61 -4.35 -1.07
CA HIS A 108 12.90 -5.53 -0.58
C HIS A 108 12.14 -6.21 -1.71
N LEU A 109 11.39 -5.45 -2.51
CA LEU A 109 10.66 -5.91 -3.69
C LEU A 109 11.58 -6.54 -4.76
N ASN A 110 12.77 -5.97 -4.98
CA ASN A 110 13.77 -6.50 -5.91
C ASN A 110 14.61 -7.66 -5.30
N ASP A 111 14.83 -7.64 -3.99
CA ASP A 111 15.43 -8.69 -3.16
C ASP A 111 14.36 -9.72 -2.71
N VAL A 112 13.29 -9.90 -3.49
CA VAL A 112 12.48 -11.13 -3.56
C VAL A 112 13.08 -12.10 -4.63
N PRO A 113 14.41 -12.19 -4.89
CA PRO A 113 14.89 -12.72 -6.15
C PRO A 113 14.86 -14.26 -6.10
N THR A 114 13.71 -14.87 -6.41
CA THR A 114 13.58 -16.21 -7.01
C THR A 114 12.21 -16.43 -7.66
N TYR A 115 11.10 -15.82 -7.20
CA TYR A 115 9.77 -16.17 -7.70
C TYR A 115 9.49 -15.67 -9.14
N GLY A 116 9.62 -14.36 -9.42
CA GLY A 116 9.24 -13.80 -10.73
C GLY A 116 10.02 -14.34 -11.93
N LYS A 117 11.35 -14.47 -11.81
CA LYS A 117 12.23 -14.89 -12.93
C LYS A 117 12.31 -16.40 -13.15
N GLU A 118 12.15 -17.26 -12.13
CA GLU A 118 12.15 -18.72 -12.34
C GLU A 118 10.76 -19.28 -12.69
N LYS A 119 9.67 -18.57 -12.36
CA LYS A 119 8.29 -19.06 -12.55
C LYS A 119 7.48 -18.33 -13.63
N ASN A 120 8.05 -17.37 -14.37
CA ASN A 120 7.31 -16.54 -15.35
C ASN A 120 6.07 -15.88 -14.71
N VAL A 121 6.22 -15.32 -13.51
CA VAL A 121 5.09 -14.74 -12.77
C VAL A 121 5.02 -13.25 -13.02
N ASP A 122 3.81 -12.76 -13.19
CA ASP A 122 3.52 -11.37 -13.50
C ASP A 122 3.88 -10.46 -12.31
N PHE A 123 4.19 -9.19 -12.62
CA PHE A 123 4.51 -8.19 -11.61
C PHE A 123 3.42 -8.00 -10.54
N PRO A 124 2.11 -8.10 -10.84
CA PRO A 124 1.05 -8.15 -9.82
C PRO A 124 1.23 -9.24 -8.76
N THR A 125 1.73 -10.43 -9.14
CA THR A 125 2.02 -11.48 -8.16
C THR A 125 3.21 -11.12 -7.26
N ILE A 126 4.21 -10.41 -7.80
CA ILE A 126 5.32 -9.88 -7.01
C ILE A 126 4.81 -8.84 -5.99
N ILE A 127 3.86 -8.00 -6.38
CA ILE A 127 3.21 -7.03 -5.49
C ILE A 127 2.41 -7.71 -4.39
N GLN A 128 1.68 -8.79 -4.69
CA GLN A 128 0.97 -9.55 -3.65
C GLN A 128 1.93 -10.17 -2.62
N ALA A 129 3.12 -10.56 -3.05
CA ALA A 129 4.13 -11.13 -2.16
C ALA A 129 4.82 -10.08 -1.27
N TYR A 130 4.65 -8.77 -1.54
CA TYR A 130 5.31 -7.70 -0.80
C TYR A 130 4.97 -7.70 0.70
N ASN A 131 3.76 -8.11 1.08
CA ASN A 131 3.32 -8.22 2.49
C ASN A 131 3.58 -9.61 3.10
N SER A 132 4.30 -10.49 2.42
CA SER A 132 4.64 -11.82 2.95
C SER A 132 5.93 -11.78 3.78
N PRO A 133 5.93 -12.24 5.04
CA PRO A 133 7.06 -12.09 5.98
C PRO A 133 8.27 -13.01 5.70
N THR A 134 8.47 -13.50 4.47
CA THR A 134 9.50 -14.51 4.18
C THR A 134 10.75 -13.90 3.54
N PRO A 135 11.85 -13.72 4.30
CA PRO A 135 13.15 -13.44 3.71
C PRO A 135 13.66 -14.69 2.95
N PRO A 136 14.39 -14.52 1.83
CA PRO A 136 14.95 -15.66 1.10
C PRO A 136 15.92 -16.44 1.99
N PRO A 137 15.96 -17.78 1.88
CA PRO A 137 16.83 -18.62 2.69
C PRO A 137 18.30 -18.20 2.55
N SER A 138 19.00 -18.16 3.68
CA SER A 138 20.40 -17.75 3.84
C SER A 138 21.38 -18.45 2.90
N SER A 139 21.02 -19.60 2.36
CA SER A 139 21.77 -20.36 1.35
C SER A 139 21.94 -19.63 0.00
N LEU A 140 21.06 -18.67 -0.33
CA LEU A 140 21.15 -17.89 -1.58
C LEU A 140 22.07 -16.66 -1.48
N ARG A 141 22.37 -16.16 -0.27
CA ARG A 141 23.35 -15.07 -0.07
C ARG A 141 24.78 -15.51 -0.40
N LEU A 142 25.12 -16.77 -0.11
CA LEU A 142 26.46 -17.32 -0.35
C LEU A 142 26.75 -17.56 -1.84
N ARG A 143 25.71 -17.76 -2.66
CA ARG A 143 25.87 -18.00 -4.11
C ARG A 143 26.10 -16.72 -4.92
N ARG A 144 25.68 -15.55 -4.42
CA ARG A 144 25.91 -14.25 -5.09
C ARG A 144 27.36 -13.77 -4.91
N ASN A 145 28.03 -14.15 -3.82
CA ASN A 145 29.43 -13.77 -3.57
C ASN A 145 30.47 -14.68 -4.26
N SER A 146 30.06 -15.80 -4.86
CA SER A 146 30.97 -16.74 -5.54
C SER A 146 31.08 -16.53 -7.06
N LYS A 147 30.35 -15.57 -7.63
CA LYS A 147 30.45 -15.19 -9.05
C LYS A 147 30.95 -13.75 -9.18
N GLY A 148 32.09 -13.47 -8.54
CA GLY A 148 32.92 -12.33 -8.88
C GLY A 148 33.46 -12.51 -10.30
N ILE A 149 32.95 -11.66 -11.20
CA ILE A 149 33.63 -11.00 -12.32
C ILE A 149 35.07 -11.49 -12.53
N ARG A 150 35.30 -12.27 -13.58
CA ARG A 150 36.61 -12.31 -14.25
C ARG A 150 36.55 -11.33 -15.42
N ALA A 151 37.51 -10.41 -15.43
CA ALA A 151 37.91 -9.66 -16.62
C ALA A 151 38.44 -10.60 -17.70
#